data_AF-A0A3N0W1J1-F1
#
_entry.id   AF-A0A3N0W1J1-F1
#
_cell.length_a   1.000
_cell.length_b   1.000
_cell.length_c   1.000
_cell.angle_alpha   90.00
_cell.angle_beta   90.00
_cell.angle_gamma   90.00
#
_symmetry.space_group_name_H-M   'P 1'
#
loop_
_entity.id
_entity.type
_entity.pdbx_description
1 polymer ?
#
loop_
_entity_poly.entity_id
_entity_poly.type
_entity_poly.pdbx_seq_one_letter_code
_entity_poly.pdbx_strand_id
1 'polypeptide(L)' 'MKSKFTAAILAFFLGGLGIHRFYLGQTTMGILYLVFCWTFIPAFIAFIDFFIFIFMSEDRFNYKYNLQTGF' A
#
# COMPACT_ATOMS: atom_id res chain seq x y z
N MET A 1 13.13 -4.65 -6.42
CA MET A 1 12.75 -4.89 -5.02
C MET A 1 11.97 -3.67 -4.55
N LYS A 2 10.73 -3.85 -4.12
CA LYS A 2 9.90 -2.80 -3.54
C LYS A 2 10.37 -2.53 -2.11
N SER A 3 10.36 -1.26 -1.71
CA SER A 3 10.81 -0.86 -0.38
C SER A 3 9.62 -0.60 0.54
N LYS A 4 9.66 -1.18 1.75
CA LYS A 4 8.63 -1.00 2.79
C LYS A 4 8.44 0.48 3.15
N PHE A 5 9.55 1.19 3.33
CA PHE A 5 9.55 2.59 3.71
C PHE A 5 8.89 3.48 2.64
N THR A 6 9.17 3.20 1.36
CA THR A 6 8.51 3.88 0.24
C THR A 6 7.00 3.59 0.22
N ALA A 7 6.58 2.34 0.45
CA ALA A 7 5.16 1.99 0.53
C ALA A 7 4.45 2.71 1.69
N ALA A 8 5.11 2.84 2.86
CA ALA A 8 4.58 3.57 4.01
C ALA A 8 4.42 5.07 3.70
N ILE A 9 5.46 5.72 3.15
CA ILE A 9 5.37 7.15 2.76
C ILE A 9 4.26 7.38 1.73
N LEU A 10 4.15 6.51 0.72
CA LEU A 10 3.07 6.58 -0.26
C LEU A 10 1.70 6.35 0.38
N ALA A 11 1.59 5.48 1.38
CA ALA A 11 0.34 5.24 2.11
C ALA A 11 -0.06 6.46 2.96
N PHE A 12 0.90 7.18 3.54
CA PHE A 12 0.62 8.38 4.33
C PHE A 12 0.24 9.58 3.45
N PHE A 13 1.02 9.86 2.41
CA PHE A 13 0.85 11.08 1.60
C PHE A 13 -0.18 10.91 0.49
N LEU A 14 -0.22 9.72 -0.13
CA LEU A 14 -1.05 9.37 -1.29
C LEU A 14 -2.04 8.24 -0.95
N GLY A 15 -2.31 8.04 0.34
CA GLY A 15 -3.19 7.00 0.85
C GLY A 15 -4.63 7.11 0.39
N GLY A 16 -5.18 8.33 0.42
CA GLY A 16 -6.54 8.61 -0.06
C GLY A 16 -6.76 8.28 -1.53
N LEU A 17 -5.68 8.29 -2.34
CA LEU A 17 -5.70 7.90 -3.75
C LEU A 17 -5.38 6.42 -3.97
N GLY A 18 -4.89 5.70 -2.95
CA GLY A 18 -4.51 4.28 -3.06
C GLY A 18 -3.24 4.00 -3.87
N ILE A 19 -2.40 5.00 -4.14
CA ILE A 19 -1.22 4.87 -5.02
C ILE A 19 -0.16 3.90 -4.43
N HIS A 20 -0.10 3.77 -3.11
CA HIS A 20 0.74 2.77 -2.45
C HIS A 20 0.41 1.33 -2.89
N ARG A 21 -0.86 1.01 -3.19
CA ARG A 21 -1.27 -0.32 -3.68
C ARG A 21 -0.83 -0.55 -5.12
N PHE A 22 -0.84 0.48 -5.96
CA PHE A 22 -0.24 0.41 -7.30
C PHE A 22 1.27 0.17 -7.21
N TYR A 23 1.96 0.85 -6.29
CA TYR A 23 3.39 0.60 -6.04
C TYR A 23 3.65 -0.84 -5.64
N LEU A 24 2.76 -1.46 -4.85
CA LEU A 24 2.85 -2.87 -4.42
C LEU A 24 2.48 -3.88 -5.51
N GLY A 25 2.05 -3.44 -6.71
CA GLY A 25 1.60 -4.32 -7.79
C GLY A 25 0.15 -4.80 -7.64
N GLN A 26 -0.60 -4.24 -6.69
CA GLN A 26 -2.00 -4.57 -6.44
C GLN A 26 -2.91 -3.58 -7.17
N THR A 27 -2.81 -3.53 -8.50
CA THR A 27 -3.52 -2.58 -9.38
C THR A 27 -5.04 -2.59 -9.15
N THR A 28 -5.66 -3.77 -9.03
CA THR A 28 -7.10 -3.90 -8.77
C THR A 28 -7.53 -3.22 -7.48
N MET A 29 -6.72 -3.34 -6.42
CA MET A 29 -7.01 -2.70 -5.14
C MET A 29 -6.78 -1.19 -5.20
N GLY A 30 -5.77 -0.74 -5.95
CA GLY A 30 -5.54 0.67 -6.21
C GLY A 30 -6.69 1.34 -6.96
N ILE A 31 -7.26 0.66 -7.98
CA ILE A 31 -8.42 1.17 -8.72
C ILE A 31 -9.64 1.29 -7.81
N LEU A 32 -9.89 0.29 -6.95
CA LEU A 32 -10.95 0.38 -5.93
C LEU A 32 -10.77 1.62 -5.05
N TYR A 33 -9.55 1.90 -4.59
CA TYR A 33 -9.28 3.08 -3.77
C TYR A 33 -9.53 4.39 -4.54
N LEU A 34 -9.19 4.45 -5.83
CA LEU A 34 -9.47 5.63 -6.66
C LEU A 34 -10.98 5.89 -6.82
N VAL A 35 -11.76 4.83 -7.07
CA VAL A 35 -13.23 4.96 -7.19
C VAL A 35 -13.87 5.38 -5.87
N PHE A 36 -13.35 4.88 -4.74
CA PHE A 36 -13.83 5.25 -3.41
C PHE A 36 -13.17 6.51 -2.83
N CYS A 37 -12.24 7.17 -3.53
CA CYS A 37 -11.48 8.34 -3.06
C CYS A 37 -12.38 9.45 -2.51
N TRP A 38 -13.53 9.68 -3.13
CA TRP A 38 -14.52 10.68 -2.71
C TRP A 38 -15.22 10.39 -1.38
N THR A 39 -15.19 9.16 -0.88
CA THR A 39 -15.85 8.76 0.38
C THR A 39 -14.99 8.99 1.62
N PHE A 40 -13.73 9.44 1.47
CA PHE A 40 -12.71 9.49 2.53
C PHE A 40 -12.35 8.14 3.19
N ILE A 41 -13.10 7.07 2.93
CA ILE A 41 -12.81 5.70 3.41
C ILE A 41 -11.38 5.25 3.04
N PRO A 42 -10.90 5.45 1.79
CA PRO A 42 -9.55 5.03 1.41
C PRO A 42 -8.45 5.74 2.20
N ALA A 43 -8.67 6.99 2.61
CA ALA A 43 -7.71 7.74 3.43
C ALA A 43 -7.61 7.13 4.83
N PHE A 44 -8.73 6.71 5.43
CA PHE A 44 -8.72 6.03 6.73
C PHE A 44 -8.04 4.67 6.66
N ILE A 45 -8.33 3.87 5.63
CA ILE A 45 -7.67 2.56 5.48
C ILE A 45 -6.18 2.74 5.22
N ALA A 46 -5.78 3.71 4.39
CA ALA A 46 -4.38 3.96 4.11
C ALA A 46 -3.60 4.44 5.34
N PHE A 47 -4.26 5.15 6.26
CA PHE A 47 -3.70 5.51 7.56
C PHE A 47 -3.42 4.26 8.42
N ILE A 48 -4.33 3.28 8.41
CA ILE A 48 -4.09 1.99 9.08
C ILE A 48 -2.97 1.21 8.38
N ASP A 49 -2.99 1.13 7.05
CA ASP A 49 -1.95 0.48 6.24
C ASP A 49 -0.58 1.10 6.51
N PHE A 50 -0.49 2.42 6.74
CA PHE A 50 0.74 3.09 7.15
C PHE A 50 1.32 2.53 8.45
N PHE A 51 0.51 2.41 9.50
CA PHE A 51 0.95 1.79 10.76
C PHE A 51 1.34 0.33 10.57
N ILE A 52 0.56 -0.43 9.78
CA ILE A 52 0.91 -1.81 9.44
C ILE A 52 2.29 -1.86 8.77
N PHE A 53 2.58 -1.00 7.81
CA PHE A 53 3.88 -0.98 7.15
C PHE A 53 5.03 -0.56 8.07
N ILE A 54 4.79 0.34 9.03
CA ILE A 54 5.80 0.69 10.04
C ILE A 54 6.10 -0.51 10.95
N PHE A 55 5.06 -1.15 11.49
CA PHE A 55 5.21 -2.27 12.43
C PHE A 55 5.54 -3.60 11.76
N MET A 56 5.31 -3.76 10.46
CA MET A 56 5.65 -4.97 9.73
C MET A 56 7.16 -5.09 9.53
N SER A 57 7.72 -6.28 9.77
CA SER A 57 9.15 -6.54 9.46
C SER A 57 9.42 -6.50 7.96
N GLU A 58 10.64 -6.16 7.58
CA GLU A 58 11.09 -6.17 6.18
C GLU A 58 10.99 -7.57 5.56
N ASP A 59 11.25 -8.64 6.32
CA ASP A 59 11.15 -10.02 5.83
C ASP A 59 9.73 -10.36 5.37
N ARG A 60 8.73 -9.93 6.17
CA ARG A 60 7.30 -10.15 5.89
C ARG A 60 6.88 -9.36 4.64
N PHE A 61 7.38 -8.14 4.50
CA PHE A 61 7.16 -7.33 3.31
C PHE A 61 7.77 -7.97 2.07
N ASN A 62 9.02 -8.40 2.16
CA ASN A 62 9.76 -9.00 1.07
C ASN A 62 9.10 -10.32 0.64
N TYR A 63 8.65 -11.14 1.58
CA TYR A 63 7.92 -12.37 1.31
C TYR A 63 6.61 -12.13 0.54
N LYS A 64 5.80 -11.17 1.00
CA LYS A 64 4.48 -10.92 0.42
C LYS A 64 4.51 -10.15 -0.91
N TYR A 65 5.47 -9.25 -1.08
CA TYR A 65 5.45 -8.29 -2.21
C TYR A 65 6.63 -8.40 -3.19
N ASN A 66 7.72 -9.08 -2.81
CA ASN A 66 8.88 -9.29 -3.68
C ASN A 66 9.08 -10.77 -4.04
N LEU A 67 8.74 -11.72 -3.15
CA LEU A 67 8.85 -13.17 -3.44
C LEU A 67 7.60 -13.74 -4.13
N GLN A 68 6.39 -13.28 -3.77
CA GLN A 68 5.14 -13.76 -4.40
C GLN A 68 4.88 -13.23 -5.82
N THR A 69 5.63 -12.23 -6.27
CA THR A 69 5.56 -11.63 -7.62
C THR A 69 6.65 -12.15 -8.55
N GLY A 70 7.52 -13.06 -8.08
CA GLY A 70 8.40 -13.85 -8.93
C GLY A 70 7.62 -15.02 -9.54
N PHE A 71 7.11 -14.82 -10.74
CA PHE A 71 7.05 -15.91 -11.72
C PHE A 71 8.45 -16.09 -12.32
#